data_AF-A0A5C7NQ04-F1
#
_entry.id   AF-A0A5C7NQ04-F1
#
_cell.length_a   1.000
_cell.length_b   1.000
_cell.length_c   1.000
_cell.angle_alpha   90.00
_cell.angle_beta   90.00
_cell.angle_gamma   90.00
#
_symmetry.space_group_name_H-M   'P 1'
#
loop_
_entity.id
_entity.type
_entity.pdbx_description
1 polymer ?
#
loop_
_entity_poly.entity_id
_entity_poly.type
_entity_poly.pdbx_seq_one_letter_code
_entity_poly.pdbx_strand_id
1 'polypeptide(L)' 'FQPEQGGDAPLLRLEVRGNGVRGQANGEVVWLVNGRPNARQPAGKGFQQRLVEPGRYDITVLDDSGAYDRISLSVR' A
#
# COMPACT_ATOMS: atom_id res chain seq x y z
N PHE A 1 -27.10 -14.17 3.05
CA PHE A 1 -26.16 -13.33 3.81
C PHE A 1 -24.79 -13.99 3.74
N GLN A 2 -23.88 -13.47 2.92
CA GLN A 2 -22.47 -13.88 2.98
C GLN A 2 -21.84 -13.08 4.13
N PRO A 3 -21.21 -13.71 5.13
CA PRO A 3 -20.59 -12.95 6.21
C PRO A 3 -19.38 -12.21 5.64
N GLU A 4 -19.23 -10.94 6.01
CA GLU A 4 -18.04 -10.13 5.75
C GLU A 4 -16.85 -10.74 6.49
N GLN A 5 -16.19 -11.72 5.87
CA GLN A 5 -14.94 -12.27 6.36
C GLN A 5 -13.85 -11.22 6.22
N GLY A 6 -13.77 -10.34 7.21
CA GLY A 6 -12.79 -9.27 7.23
C GLY A 6 -13.02 -8.22 8.31
N GLY A 7 -14.19 -8.13 8.96
CA GLY A 7 -14.51 -7.06 9.91
C GLY A 7 -13.45 -6.81 10.99
N ASP A 8 -12.83 -7.87 11.49
CA ASP A 8 -11.79 -7.85 12.54
C ASP A 8 -10.35 -7.96 12.02
N ALA A 9 -10.17 -8.12 10.69
CA ALA A 9 -8.85 -8.19 10.08
C ALA A 9 -8.12 -6.84 10.21
N PRO A 10 -6.82 -6.83 10.56
CA PRO A 10 -6.06 -5.59 10.71
C PRO A 10 -6.12 -4.71 9.46
N LEU A 11 -6.32 -3.40 9.68
CA LEU A 11 -6.25 -2.39 8.63
C LEU A 11 -4.88 -1.73 8.62
N LEU A 12 -4.13 -1.94 7.56
CA LEU A 12 -2.89 -1.23 7.29
C LEU A 12 -3.21 0.13 6.64
N ARG A 13 -2.56 1.19 7.11
CA ARG A 13 -2.51 2.50 6.43
C ARG A 13 -1.06 2.89 6.19
N LEU A 14 -0.74 3.22 4.94
CA LEU A 14 0.57 3.72 4.54
C LEU A 14 0.44 5.08 3.86
N GLU A 15 1.42 5.93 4.10
CA GLU A 15 1.54 7.26 3.50
C GLU A 15 2.91 7.36 2.84
N VAL A 16 2.96 7.90 1.62
CA VAL A 16 4.23 8.27 1.00
C VAL A 16 4.62 9.64 1.55
N ARG A 17 5.71 9.69 2.33
CA ARG A 17 6.24 10.93 2.91
C ARG A 17 7.49 11.36 2.16
N GLY A 18 7.45 12.57 1.61
CA GLY A 18 8.57 13.15 0.87
C GLY A 18 8.53 12.81 -0.62
N ASN A 19 8.06 13.75 -1.44
CA ASN A 19 8.41 13.83 -2.85
C ASN A 19 8.82 15.27 -3.18
N GLY A 20 9.83 15.73 -2.43
CA GLY A 20 10.22 17.13 -2.28
C GLY A 20 11.55 17.47 -2.94
N VAL A 21 11.76 17.10 -4.21
CA VAL A 21 12.44 18.03 -5.12
C VAL A 21 11.33 18.83 -5.77
N ARG A 22 10.91 19.92 -5.10
CA ARG A 22 9.82 20.82 -5.54
C ARG A 22 8.45 20.15 -5.76
N GLY A 23 7.79 19.80 -4.66
CA GLY A 23 6.33 20.00 -4.55
C GLY A 23 5.43 19.18 -5.47
N GLN A 24 5.83 17.99 -5.94
CA GLN A 24 4.89 17.11 -6.63
C GLN A 24 4.23 16.14 -5.66
N ALA A 25 3.22 16.66 -4.97
CA ALA A 25 2.10 15.89 -4.43
C ALA A 25 1.21 15.27 -5.54
N ASN A 26 1.65 15.36 -6.81
CA ASN A 26 0.87 15.08 -8.02
C ASN A 26 1.34 13.84 -8.79
N GLY A 27 2.40 13.15 -8.32
CA GLY A 27 2.83 11.88 -8.92
C GLY A 27 1.85 10.75 -8.60
N GLU A 28 1.62 9.86 -9.56
CA GLU A 28 0.93 8.60 -9.30
C GLU A 28 1.93 7.56 -8.77
N VAL A 29 1.46 6.74 -7.84
CA VAL A 29 2.19 5.57 -7.37
C VAL A 29 1.39 4.30 -7.62
N VAL A 30 2.10 3.20 -7.79
CA VAL A 30 1.53 1.85 -7.83
C VAL A 30 1.86 1.14 -6.53
N TRP A 31 0.82 0.61 -5.88
CA TRP A 31 0.93 -0.24 -4.71
C TRP A 31 0.88 -1.71 -5.13
N LEU A 32 1.86 -2.49 -4.68
CA LEU A 32 1.88 -3.94 -4.81
C LEU A 32 1.67 -4.59 -3.44
N VAL A 33 0.88 -5.64 -3.43
CA VAL A 33 0.73 -6.55 -2.27
C VAL A 33 1.25 -7.91 -2.72
N ASN A 34 2.29 -8.42 -2.06
CA ASN A 34 2.96 -9.68 -2.40
C ASN A 34 3.36 -9.75 -3.89
N GLY A 35 3.90 -8.64 -4.40
CA GLY A 35 4.35 -8.50 -5.78
C GLY A 35 3.25 -8.31 -6.83
N ARG A 36 1.96 -8.32 -6.43
CA ARG A 36 0.83 -8.13 -7.34
C ARG A 36 0.29 -6.70 -7.26
N PRO A 37 0.03 -6.04 -8.41
CA PRO A 37 -0.62 -4.72 -8.41
C PRO A 37 -1.97 -4.77 -7.68
N ASN A 38 -2.14 -3.83 -6.75
CA ASN A 38 -3.34 -3.69 -5.95
C ASN A 38 -4.06 -2.37 -6.24
N ALA A 39 -3.31 -1.26 -6.30
CA ALA A 39 -3.87 0.06 -6.58
C ALA A 39 -2.88 0.96 -7.32
N ARG A 40 -3.39 1.85 -8.17
CA ARG A 40 -2.68 2.99 -8.74
C ARG A 40 -3.42 4.25 -8.35
N GLN A 41 -2.74 5.21 -7.75
CA GLN A 41 -3.36 6.41 -7.20
C GLN A 41 -2.35 7.53 -6.91
N PRO A 42 -2.80 8.78 -6.71
CA PRO A 42 -1.91 9.86 -6.30
C PRO A 42 -1.15 9.52 -5.01
N ALA A 43 0.15 9.86 -4.96
CA ALA A 43 1.02 9.57 -3.82
C ALA A 43 0.46 10.11 -2.48
N GLY A 44 -0.18 11.28 -2.52
CA GLY A 44 -0.78 11.93 -1.35
C GLY A 44 -2.08 11.32 -0.84
N LYS A 45 -2.71 10.39 -1.60
CA LYS A 45 -3.99 9.77 -1.19
C LYS A 45 -3.83 8.79 -0.04
N GLY A 46 -2.62 8.23 0.14
CA GLY A 46 -2.37 7.15 1.08
C GLY A 46 -3.00 5.82 0.64
N PHE A 47 -2.49 4.72 1.17
CA PHE A 47 -2.91 3.37 0.84
C PHE A 47 -3.50 2.66 2.04
N GLN A 48 -4.63 1.98 1.82
CA GLN A 48 -5.30 1.18 2.83
C GLN A 48 -5.50 -0.24 2.33
N GLN A 49 -5.07 -1.21 3.14
CA GLN A 49 -5.23 -2.63 2.83
C GLN A 49 -5.67 -3.37 4.08
N ARG A 50 -6.73 -4.17 3.94
CA ARG A 50 -7.18 -5.10 4.98
C ARG A 50 -6.42 -6.41 4.83
N LEU A 51 -5.80 -6.88 5.89
CA LEU A 51 -4.92 -8.05 5.89
C LEU A 51 -5.72 -9.27 6.35
N VAL A 52 -6.47 -9.87 5.42
CA VAL A 52 -7.48 -10.90 5.73
C VAL A 52 -6.88 -12.28 6.03
N GLU A 53 -5.72 -12.60 5.45
CA GLU A 53 -5.03 -13.86 5.67
C GLU A 53 -3.88 -13.67 6.68
N PRO A 54 -3.72 -14.54 7.69
CA PRO A 54 -2.50 -14.58 8.50
C PRO A 54 -1.28 -14.90 7.64
N GLY A 55 -0.12 -14.40 8.06
CA GLY A 55 1.14 -14.65 7.39
C GLY A 55 1.91 -13.38 7.04
N ARG A 56 2.94 -13.55 6.20
CA ARG A 56 3.81 -12.46 5.77
C ARG A 56 3.18 -11.69 4.61
N TYR A 57 3.23 -10.37 4.71
CA TYR A 57 2.92 -9.44 3.64
C TYR A 57 4.16 -8.63 3.27
N ASP A 58 4.46 -8.57 1.98
CA ASP A 58 5.37 -7.59 1.41
C ASP A 58 4.52 -6.51 0.70
N ILE A 59 4.62 -5.27 1.16
CA ILE A 59 3.92 -4.12 0.58
C ILE A 59 4.96 -3.23 -0.09
N THR A 60 4.82 -3.01 -1.39
CA THR A 60 5.74 -2.19 -2.18
C THR A 60 4.98 -1.00 -2.76
N VAL A 61 5.59 0.17 -2.73
CA VAL A 61 5.14 1.36 -3.47
C VAL A 61 6.18 1.69 -4.52
N LEU A 62 5.75 1.95 -5.76
CA LEU A 62 6.60 2.39 -6.86
C LEU A 62 6.08 3.71 -7.43
N ASP A 63 6.97 4.64 -7.73
CA ASP A 63 6.65 5.80 -8.55
C ASP A 63 6.96 5.55 -10.04
N ASP A 64 6.64 6.54 -10.87
CA ASP A 64 6.83 6.49 -12.33
C ASP A 64 8.31 6.60 -12.75
N SER A 65 9.19 7.07 -11.88
CA SER A 65 10.64 7.08 -12.10
C SER A 65 11.28 5.71 -11.88
N GLY A 66 10.51 4.76 -11.32
CA GLY A 66 10.99 3.43 -10.93
C GLY A 66 11.61 3.40 -9.53
N ALA A 67 11.58 4.50 -8.79
CA ALA A 67 11.93 4.48 -7.38
C ALA A 67 10.86 3.72 -6.59
N TYR A 68 11.30 2.98 -5.58
CA TYR A 68 10.39 2.18 -4.77
C TYR A 68 10.84 2.10 -3.32
N ASP A 69 9.86 1.84 -2.46
CA ASP A 69 10.09 1.42 -1.08
C ASP A 69 9.29 0.14 -0.80
N ARG A 70 9.76 -0.69 0.12
CA ARG A 70 9.11 -1.93 0.52
C ARG A 70 9.17 -2.09 2.02
N ILE A 71 8.01 -2.38 2.60
CA ILE A 71 7.91 -2.89 3.97
C ILE A 71 7.49 -4.36 3.95
N SER A 72 7.96 -5.10 4.95
CA SER A 72 7.56 -6.47 5.21
C SER A 72 7.01 -6.56 6.62
N LEU A 73 5.83 -7.16 6.77
CA LEU A 73 5.16 -7.32 8.06
C LEU A 73 4.53 -8.71 8.15
N SER A 74 4.28 -9.14 9.37
CA SER A 74 3.60 -10.42 9.63
C SER A 74 2.32 -10.17 10.40
N VAL A 75 1.23 -10.77 9.95
CA VAL A 75 -0.04 -10.87 10.67
C VAL A 75 -0.12 -12.25 11.31
N ARG A 76 -0.49 -12.29 12.58
CA ARG A 76 -0.57 -13.50 13.40
C ARG A 76 -1.88 -13.51 14.17
#